data_AF-A0A098YU73-F1
#
_entry.id   AF-A0A098YU73-F1
#
_cell.length_a   1.000
_cell.length_b   1.000
_cell.length_c   1.000
_cell.angle_alpha   90.00
_cell.angle_beta   90.00
_cell.angle_gamma   90.00
#
_symmetry.space_group_name_H-M   'P 1'
#
loop_
_entity.id
_entity.type
_entity.pdbx_description
1 polymer ?
#
loop_
_entity_poly.entity_id
_entity_poly.type
_entity_poly.pdbx_seq_one_letter_code
_entity_poly.pdbx_strand_id
1 'polypeptide(L)'
;MASVLLSSTYFGPIQWYQKLYRHECCYIEKYDHFIKQTYRNRCQIATTQGVQTLSIPVEKFDTPKCLMRDVRISDHANWRHVHWNALVSAYGESPFFEFYEDDIRPFFTKKWTFLYDFNFEIMQKMCELLDIEPNVRATTEYLKIGEGHGDELEVVDFREAIHPKRPQPDCSFQPQPYYQVYAEKHGFLPNLSIIDLLMNLGNEAILLL
;
A
#
# COMPACT_ATOMS: atom_id res chain seq x y z
N MET A 1 -20.92 4.22 7.85
CA MET A 1 -20.29 3.16 7.02
C MET A 1 -19.65 2.13 7.94
N ALA A 2 -19.64 0.85 7.54
CA ALA A 2 -19.07 -0.24 8.32
C ALA A 2 -17.57 -0.01 8.63
N SER A 3 -17.05 -0.65 9.68
CA SER A 3 -15.61 -0.65 9.90
C SER A 3 -14.93 -1.59 8.91
N VAL A 4 -13.64 -1.39 8.65
CA VAL A 4 -12.88 -2.26 7.75
C VAL A 4 -11.62 -2.79 8.40
N LEU A 5 -11.24 -4.00 8.01
CA LEU A 5 -9.98 -4.62 8.37
C LEU A 5 -9.10 -4.76 7.12
N LEU A 6 -7.95 -4.09 7.14
CA LEU A 6 -7.01 -4.01 6.04
C LEU A 6 -5.69 -4.68 6.42
N SER A 7 -5.04 -5.30 5.45
CA SER A 7 -3.67 -5.76 5.61
C SER A 7 -2.69 -4.58 5.56
N SER A 8 -1.54 -4.70 6.23
CA SER A 8 -0.43 -3.75 6.04
C SER A 8 0.08 -3.83 4.59
N THR A 9 0.40 -2.68 3.97
CA THR A 9 0.86 -2.63 2.57
C THR A 9 2.07 -1.73 2.38
N TYR A 10 3.00 -2.16 1.51
CA TYR A 10 4.08 -1.31 1.01
C TYR A 10 3.54 -0.53 -0.18
N PHE A 11 3.35 0.78 -0.05
CA PHE A 11 2.68 1.64 -1.03
C PHE A 11 1.48 0.93 -1.69
N GLY A 12 0.48 0.64 -0.86
CA GLY A 12 -0.71 -0.11 -1.25
C GLY A 12 -1.39 0.43 -2.52
N PRO A 13 -2.15 -0.43 -3.21
CA PRO A 13 -2.82 -0.04 -4.44
C PRO A 13 -3.95 0.97 -4.17
N ILE A 14 -4.39 1.69 -5.19
CA ILE A 14 -5.48 2.69 -5.09
C ILE A 14 -6.72 2.13 -4.39
N GLN A 15 -7.13 0.89 -4.71
CA GLN A 15 -8.24 0.21 -4.06
C GLN A 15 -8.12 0.19 -2.53
N TRP A 16 -6.91 -0.04 -2.01
CA TRP A 16 -6.66 -0.14 -0.58
C TRP A 16 -6.82 1.23 0.10
N TYR A 17 -6.29 2.30 -0.50
CA TYR A 17 -6.47 3.66 0.00
C TYR A 17 -7.91 4.15 -0.16
N GLN A 18 -8.62 3.72 -1.20
CA GLN A 18 -10.05 3.99 -1.36
C GLN A 18 -10.86 3.38 -0.18
N LYS A 19 -10.50 2.18 0.29
CA LYS A 19 -11.12 1.61 1.50
C LYS A 19 -10.73 2.39 2.74
N LEU A 20 -9.47 2.78 2.86
CA LEU A 20 -8.97 3.57 3.98
C LEU A 20 -9.74 4.90 4.11
N TYR A 21 -9.98 5.58 2.99
CA TYR A 21 -10.62 6.89 2.94
C TYR A 21 -12.13 6.84 3.15
N ARG A 22 -12.82 5.84 2.56
CA ARG A 22 -14.29 5.79 2.58
C ARG A 22 -14.91 5.27 3.87
N HIS A 23 -14.15 4.60 4.75
CA HIS A 23 -14.72 3.99 5.95
C HIS A 23 -14.42 4.80 7.22
N GLU A 24 -15.38 4.81 8.15
CA GLU A 24 -15.31 5.61 9.38
C GLU A 24 -14.26 5.13 10.38
N CYS A 25 -13.90 3.84 10.33
CA CYS A 25 -12.88 3.26 11.18
C CYS A 25 -12.17 2.14 10.42
N CYS A 26 -10.84 2.27 10.33
CA CYS A 26 -9.99 1.36 9.58
C CYS A 26 -8.98 0.68 10.50
N TYR A 27 -9.05 -0.64 10.60
CA TYR A 27 -8.10 -1.44 11.35
C TYR A 27 -6.98 -1.93 10.44
N ILE A 28 -5.73 -1.67 10.81
CA ILE A 28 -4.54 -2.18 10.10
C ILE A 28 -4.01 -3.40 10.84
N GLU A 29 -4.15 -4.56 10.22
CA GLU A 29 -3.81 -5.84 10.84
C GLU A 29 -2.30 -5.99 11.06
N LYS A 30 -1.95 -6.21 12.34
CA LYS A 30 -0.58 -6.35 12.85
C LYS A 30 -0.24 -7.78 13.31
N TYR A 31 -1.25 -8.59 13.62
CA TYR A 31 -1.14 -9.89 14.27
C TYR A 31 -1.47 -11.09 13.38
N ASP A 32 -1.77 -10.85 12.10
CA ASP A 32 -1.85 -11.93 11.12
C ASP A 32 -0.45 -12.41 10.70
N HIS A 33 -0.38 -13.58 10.05
CA HIS A 33 0.86 -14.10 9.50
C HIS A 33 1.26 -13.40 8.21
N PHE A 34 2.57 -13.27 8.02
CA PHE A 34 3.12 -12.71 6.79
C PHE A 34 2.93 -13.65 5.60
N ILE A 35 2.30 -13.13 4.55
CA ILE A 35 2.07 -13.83 3.29
C ILE A 35 2.97 -13.23 2.22
N LYS A 36 3.90 -14.03 1.71
CA LYS A 36 4.81 -13.64 0.62
C LYS A 36 4.02 -13.37 -0.66
N GLN A 37 4.59 -12.51 -1.52
CA GLN A 37 4.02 -12.16 -2.82
C GLN A 37 2.67 -11.42 -2.77
N THR A 38 2.39 -10.75 -1.66
CA THR A 38 1.23 -9.87 -1.48
C THR A 38 1.66 -8.41 -1.44
N TYR A 39 0.69 -7.49 -1.34
CA TYR A 39 0.98 -6.06 -1.16
C TYR A 39 1.67 -5.75 0.19
N ARG A 40 1.76 -6.71 1.13
CA ARG A 40 2.49 -6.54 2.40
C ARG A 40 3.96 -6.19 2.19
N ASN A 41 4.59 -6.68 1.12
CA ASN A 41 5.99 -6.36 0.82
C ASN A 41 6.25 -5.98 -0.64
N ARG A 42 5.20 -5.67 -1.41
CA ARG A 42 5.30 -5.36 -2.83
C ARG A 42 4.34 -4.26 -3.24
N CYS A 43 4.73 -3.47 -4.22
CA CYS A 43 3.85 -2.53 -4.90
C CYS A 43 4.03 -2.65 -6.42
N GLN A 44 3.06 -2.11 -7.17
CA GLN A 44 3.09 -2.06 -8.62
C GLN A 44 3.15 -0.60 -9.08
N ILE A 45 4.13 -0.26 -9.92
CA ILE A 45 4.32 1.08 -10.47
C ILE A 45 4.27 1.02 -12.00
N ALA A 46 3.85 2.11 -12.63
CA ALA A 46 3.97 2.27 -14.08
C ALA A 46 5.41 2.66 -14.44
N THR A 47 5.94 2.07 -15.49
CA THR A 47 7.26 2.41 -16.04
C THR A 47 7.17 2.52 -17.56
N THR A 48 8.23 3.02 -18.18
CA THR A 48 8.38 3.02 -19.64
C THR A 48 8.17 1.62 -20.25
N GLN A 49 8.47 0.53 -19.53
CA GLN A 49 8.34 -0.86 -19.98
C GLN A 49 7.01 -1.51 -19.56
N GLY A 50 6.09 -0.78 -18.94
CA GLY A 50 4.82 -1.26 -18.42
C GLY A 50 4.83 -1.38 -16.91
N VAL A 51 4.03 -2.29 -16.34
CA VAL A 51 3.93 -2.45 -14.88
C VAL A 51 5.16 -3.14 -14.32
N GLN A 52 5.87 -2.48 -13.40
CA GLN A 52 6.96 -3.06 -12.64
C GLN A 52 6.51 -3.36 -11.20
N THR A 53 6.86 -4.55 -10.70
CA THR A 53 6.68 -4.89 -9.28
C THR A 53 7.95 -4.60 -8.50
N LEU A 54 7.86 -3.74 -7.48
CA LEU A 54 8.91 -3.56 -6.49
C LEU A 54 8.65 -4.50 -5.31
N SER A 55 9.70 -5.11 -4.75
CA SER A 55 9.55 -6.08 -3.66
C SER A 55 10.60 -5.86 -2.59
N ILE A 56 10.15 -5.52 -1.38
CA ILE A 56 11.02 -5.42 -0.22
C ILE A 56 11.50 -6.84 0.16
N PRO A 57 12.83 -7.07 0.24
CA PRO A 57 13.36 -8.31 0.74
C PRO A 57 13.16 -8.39 2.25
N VAL A 58 12.73 -9.55 2.73
CA VAL A 58 12.55 -9.82 4.16
C VAL A 58 13.53 -10.90 4.59
N GLU A 59 13.91 -10.88 5.87
CA GLU A 59 14.76 -11.92 6.45
C GLU A 59 14.08 -13.30 6.38
N LYS A 60 14.87 -14.37 6.43
CA LYS A 60 14.32 -15.71 6.58
C LYS A 60 13.75 -15.85 7.98
N PHE A 61 12.60 -16.49 8.09
CA PHE A 61 11.96 -16.80 9.36
C PHE A 61 12.29 -18.25 9.71
N ASP A 62 12.57 -18.51 10.99
CA ASP A 62 12.81 -19.87 11.49
C ASP A 62 11.52 -20.68 11.58
N THR A 63 10.38 -20.00 11.73
CA THR A 63 9.05 -20.60 11.76
C THR A 63 8.32 -20.39 10.43
N PRO A 64 7.43 -21.34 10.02
CA PRO A 64 6.63 -21.19 8.82
C PRO A 64 5.58 -20.07 8.92
N LYS A 65 5.30 -19.61 10.14
CA LYS A 65 4.28 -18.60 10.46
C LYS A 65 4.93 -17.50 11.29
N CYS A 66 5.39 -16.45 10.62
CA CYS A 66 5.90 -15.23 11.25
C CYS A 66 4.77 -14.20 11.29
N LEU A 67 4.53 -13.58 12.45
CA LEU A 67 3.54 -12.51 12.60
C LEU A 67 4.01 -11.26 11.85
N MET A 68 3.08 -10.51 11.25
CA MET A 68 3.39 -9.33 10.45
C MET A 68 4.26 -8.31 11.21
N ARG A 69 3.99 -8.09 12.50
CA ARG A 69 4.79 -7.21 13.37
C ARG A 69 6.25 -7.64 13.56
N ASP A 70 6.53 -8.94 13.45
CA ASP A 70 7.85 -9.51 13.72
C ASP A 70 8.68 -9.67 12.44
N VAL A 71 8.10 -9.39 11.27
CA VAL A 71 8.79 -9.47 9.98
C VAL A 71 9.85 -8.39 9.88
N ARG A 72 11.11 -8.81 9.71
CA ARG A 72 12.24 -7.91 9.52
C ARG A 72 12.59 -7.70 8.06
N ILE A 73 12.96 -6.47 7.74
CA ILE A 73 13.44 -6.09 6.41
C ILE A 73 14.91 -6.50 6.29
N SER A 74 15.25 -7.17 5.19
CA SER A 74 16.63 -7.53 4.88
C SER A 74 17.35 -6.38 4.17
N ASP A 75 18.65 -6.22 4.40
CA ASP A 75 19.49 -5.24 3.70
C ASP A 75 20.08 -5.79 2.37
N HIS A 76 19.60 -6.94 1.91
CA HIS A 76 20.08 -7.57 0.68
C HIS A 76 19.82 -6.74 -0.59
N ALA A 77 20.69 -6.92 -1.59
CA ALA A 77 20.57 -6.40 -2.95
C ALA A 77 20.43 -4.87 -3.06
N ASN A 78 20.77 -4.13 -2.01
CA ASN A 78 20.65 -2.66 -1.97
C ASN A 78 19.25 -2.19 -2.42
N TRP A 79 18.21 -2.90 -1.98
CA TRP A 79 16.84 -2.73 -2.50
C TRP A 79 16.34 -1.29 -2.38
N ARG A 80 16.77 -0.54 -1.36
CA ARG A 80 16.37 0.86 -1.18
C ARG A 80 16.82 1.74 -2.34
N HIS A 81 18.09 1.60 -2.75
CA HIS A 81 18.63 2.31 -3.89
C HIS A 81 17.94 1.87 -5.19
N VAL A 82 17.71 0.57 -5.35
CA VAL A 82 17.00 0.03 -6.52
C VAL A 82 15.58 0.57 -6.62
N HIS A 83 14.82 0.57 -5.51
CA HIS A 83 13.45 1.07 -5.47
C HIS A 83 13.41 2.59 -5.71
N TRP A 84 14.31 3.36 -5.08
CA TRP A 84 14.38 4.81 -5.30
C TRP A 84 14.65 5.16 -6.76
N ASN A 85 15.65 4.52 -7.38
CA ASN A 85 15.96 4.75 -8.80
C ASN A 85 14.80 4.31 -9.71
N ALA A 86 14.07 3.25 -9.34
CA ALA A 86 12.89 2.83 -10.08
C ALA A 86 11.78 3.89 -10.02
N LEU A 87 11.55 4.52 -8.86
CA LEU A 87 10.59 5.62 -8.72
C LEU A 87 11.02 6.86 -9.51
N VAL A 88 12.28 7.28 -9.40
CA VAL A 88 12.83 8.40 -10.18
C VAL A 88 12.69 8.14 -11.69
N SER A 89 13.01 6.92 -12.15
CA SER A 89 12.87 6.58 -13.57
C SER A 89 11.43 6.49 -14.05
N ALA A 90 10.50 6.10 -13.17
CA ALA A 90 9.09 5.92 -13.49
C ALA A 90 8.31 7.25 -13.49
N TYR A 91 8.64 8.12 -12.55
CA TYR A 91 7.85 9.30 -12.25
C TYR A 91 8.62 10.61 -12.36
N GLY A 92 9.92 10.60 -12.67
CA GLY A 92 10.72 11.83 -12.80
C GLY A 92 10.13 12.86 -13.78
N GLU A 93 9.41 12.41 -14.79
CA GLU A 93 8.71 13.26 -15.77
C GLU A 93 7.23 13.49 -15.44
N SER A 94 6.74 13.00 -14.30
CA SER A 94 5.35 13.19 -13.90
C SER A 94 5.15 14.58 -13.26
N PRO A 95 3.95 15.18 -13.39
CA PRO A 95 3.73 16.58 -12.99
C PRO A 95 4.05 16.90 -11.53
N PHE A 96 3.92 15.91 -10.63
CA PHE A 96 4.05 16.13 -9.18
C PHE A 96 5.29 15.50 -8.55
N PHE A 97 6.19 14.89 -9.32
CA PHE A 97 7.33 14.18 -8.74
C PHE A 97 8.29 15.11 -7.98
N GLU A 98 8.73 16.21 -8.60
CA GLU A 98 9.62 17.19 -7.97
C GLU A 98 9.03 17.81 -6.69
N PHE A 99 7.70 17.86 -6.58
CA PHE A 99 7.01 18.40 -5.41
C PHE A 99 7.04 17.45 -4.20
N TYR A 100 7.05 16.14 -4.45
CA TYR A 100 6.92 15.12 -3.40
C TYR A 100 8.18 14.27 -3.19
N GLU A 101 9.20 14.39 -4.05
CA GLU A 101 10.38 13.54 -3.98
C GLU A 101 11.10 13.61 -2.62
N ASP A 102 11.21 14.81 -2.03
CA ASP A 102 11.89 15.03 -0.76
C ASP A 102 11.14 14.44 0.44
N ASP A 103 9.81 14.32 0.36
CA ASP A 103 8.97 13.65 1.37
C ASP A 103 9.07 12.12 1.29
N ILE A 104 9.23 11.59 0.08
CA ILE A 104 9.26 10.14 -0.17
C ILE A 104 10.66 9.54 -0.04
N ARG A 105 11.71 10.29 -0.44
CA ARG A 105 13.11 9.85 -0.39
C ARG A 105 13.57 9.32 0.98
N PRO A 106 13.16 9.89 2.14
CA PRO A 106 13.54 9.40 3.46
C PRO A 106 13.22 7.91 3.72
N PHE A 107 12.19 7.34 3.08
CA PHE A 107 11.87 5.92 3.21
C PHE A 107 12.95 5.00 2.61
N PHE A 108 13.74 5.52 1.68
CA PHE A 108 14.82 4.79 1.00
C PHE A 108 16.22 5.15 1.52
N THR A 109 16.36 6.20 2.32
CA THR A 109 17.65 6.58 2.93
C THR A 109 17.78 6.13 4.39
N LYS A 110 16.66 6.04 5.11
CA LYS A 110 16.64 5.54 6.50
C LYS A 110 16.66 4.01 6.56
N LYS A 111 17.24 3.48 7.64
CA LYS A 111 17.17 2.04 7.96
C LYS A 111 15.90 1.76 8.76
N TRP A 112 15.20 0.71 8.36
CA TRP A 112 13.96 0.24 8.96
C TRP A 112 14.14 -1.20 9.38
N THR A 113 13.76 -1.52 10.62
CA THR A 113 13.94 -2.86 11.19
C THR A 113 12.76 -3.76 10.83
N PHE A 114 11.53 -3.31 11.10
CA PHE A 114 10.32 -4.09 10.91
C PHE A 114 9.53 -3.62 9.69
N LEU A 115 8.98 -4.57 8.93
CA LEU A 115 8.19 -4.31 7.73
C LEU A 115 6.87 -3.62 8.06
N TYR A 116 6.22 -4.02 9.15
CA TYR A 116 4.96 -3.39 9.58
C TYR A 116 5.16 -1.91 9.88
N ASP A 117 6.17 -1.56 10.68
CA ASP A 117 6.44 -0.18 11.06
C ASP A 117 6.77 0.67 9.82
N PHE A 118 7.57 0.13 8.90
CA PHE A 118 7.87 0.79 7.62
C PHE A 118 6.61 1.07 6.79
N ASN A 119 5.75 0.07 6.63
CA ASN A 119 4.51 0.20 5.87
C ASN A 119 3.52 1.17 6.55
N PHE A 120 3.45 1.15 7.88
CA PHE A 120 2.57 2.03 8.65
C PHE A 120 2.98 3.49 8.49
N GLU A 121 4.28 3.79 8.60
CA GLU A 121 4.83 5.12 8.38
C GLU A 121 4.65 5.60 6.93
N ILE A 122 4.80 4.70 5.94
CA ILE A 122 4.45 4.99 4.55
C ILE A 122 2.98 5.38 4.44
N MET A 123 2.07 4.60 5.03
CA MET A 123 0.64 4.90 4.97
C MET A 123 0.35 6.26 5.58
N GLN A 124 0.93 6.57 6.74
CA GLN A 124 0.73 7.87 7.39
C GLN A 124 1.24 9.02 6.51
N LYS A 125 2.43 8.89 5.94
CA LYS A 125 2.95 9.93 5.02
C LYS A 125 2.10 10.04 3.76
N MET A 126 1.63 8.95 3.18
CA MET A 126 0.73 9.04 2.03
C MET A 126 -0.58 9.73 2.39
N CYS A 127 -1.16 9.47 3.56
CA CYS A 127 -2.33 10.20 4.04
C CYS A 127 -2.07 11.69 4.20
N GLU A 128 -0.92 12.07 4.77
CA GLU A 128 -0.47 13.46 4.90
C GLU A 128 -0.33 14.14 3.52
N LEU A 129 0.36 13.52 2.56
CA LEU A 129 0.57 14.08 1.22
C LEU A 129 -0.70 14.16 0.38
N LEU A 130 -1.70 13.31 0.66
CA LEU A 130 -3.00 13.32 0.02
C LEU A 130 -4.01 14.24 0.72
N ASP A 131 -3.62 14.86 1.83
CA ASP A 131 -4.48 15.70 2.68
C ASP A 131 -5.75 14.95 3.14
N ILE A 132 -5.58 13.70 3.62
CA ILE A 132 -6.67 12.89 4.18
C ILE A 132 -6.39 12.47 5.63
N GLU A 133 -7.45 12.45 6.45
CA GLU A 133 -7.38 12.10 7.87
C GLU A 133 -8.28 10.89 8.21
N PRO A 134 -7.97 9.68 7.69
CA PRO A 134 -8.74 8.49 8.04
C PRO A 134 -8.55 8.12 9.52
N ASN A 135 -9.61 7.61 10.15
CA ASN A 135 -9.55 7.07 11.51
C ASN A 135 -8.91 5.68 11.47
N VAL A 136 -7.58 5.66 11.53
CA VAL A 136 -6.76 4.44 11.46
C VAL A 136 -6.40 3.94 12.85
N ARG A 137 -6.56 2.63 13.06
CA ARG A 137 -6.17 1.94 14.29
C ARG A 137 -5.35 0.70 13.97
N ALA A 138 -4.18 0.53 14.58
CA ALA A 138 -3.49 -0.74 14.54
C ALA A 138 -4.28 -1.77 15.37
N THR A 139 -4.37 -3.02 14.91
CA THR A 139 -4.94 -4.09 15.74
C THR A 139 -4.05 -4.32 16.97
N THR A 140 -4.64 -4.64 18.11
CA THR A 140 -3.94 -5.00 19.36
C THR A 140 -3.83 -6.51 19.56
N GLU A 141 -4.65 -7.27 18.83
CA GLU A 141 -4.67 -8.73 18.76
C GLU A 141 -5.16 -9.17 17.38
N TYR A 142 -5.07 -10.46 17.09
CA TYR A 142 -5.56 -11.00 15.82
C TYR A 142 -7.09 -10.96 15.79
N LEU A 143 -7.65 -10.21 14.84
CA LEU A 143 -9.10 -10.12 14.67
C LEU A 143 -9.63 -11.28 13.83
N LYS A 144 -10.43 -12.14 14.46
CA LYS A 144 -11.21 -13.18 13.80
C LYS A 144 -12.58 -12.64 13.43
N ILE A 145 -12.87 -12.56 12.13
CA ILE A 145 -14.17 -12.17 11.64
C ILE A 145 -15.08 -13.41 11.57
N GLY A 146 -16.25 -13.36 12.21
CA GLY A 146 -17.29 -14.39 12.10
C GLY A 146 -17.38 -15.45 13.22
N GLU A 147 -16.53 -15.41 14.26
CA GLU A 147 -16.71 -16.23 15.47
C GLU A 147 -17.39 -15.37 16.55
N GLY A 148 -18.71 -15.50 16.69
CA GLY A 148 -19.54 -14.63 17.53
C GLY A 148 -19.03 -14.49 18.97
N HIS A 149 -18.65 -13.26 19.34
CA HIS A 149 -18.70 -12.74 20.69
C HIS A 149 -19.54 -11.46 20.61
N GLY A 150 -20.52 -11.35 21.51
CA GLY A 150 -21.54 -10.30 21.49
C GLY A 150 -20.95 -8.90 21.42
N ASP A 151 -21.68 -8.04 20.70
CA ASP A 151 -21.45 -6.63 20.39
C ASP A 151 -20.38 -6.37 19.31
N GLU A 152 -20.77 -6.14 18.05
CA GLU A 152 -21.41 -4.92 17.49
C GLU A 152 -20.41 -4.02 16.73
N LEU A 153 -19.66 -4.58 15.78
CA LEU A 153 -19.18 -3.82 14.62
C LEU A 153 -19.20 -4.74 13.40
N GLU A 154 -20.01 -4.39 12.40
CA GLU A 154 -19.90 -4.95 11.06
C GLU A 154 -18.53 -4.54 10.51
N VAL A 155 -17.54 -5.42 10.63
CA VAL A 155 -16.19 -5.21 10.10
C VAL A 155 -16.06 -5.98 8.79
N VAL A 156 -15.86 -5.27 7.69
CA VAL A 156 -15.61 -5.89 6.39
C VAL A 156 -14.13 -6.24 6.26
N ASP A 157 -13.83 -7.52 6.02
CA ASP A 157 -12.45 -8.01 5.91
C ASP A 157 -11.92 -7.90 4.47
N PHE A 158 -10.91 -7.05 4.27
CA PHE A 158 -10.24 -6.85 3.00
C PHE A 158 -8.81 -7.40 2.96
N ARG A 159 -8.32 -8.04 4.04
CA ARG A 159 -6.92 -8.48 4.18
C ARG A 159 -6.44 -9.34 3.00
N GLU A 160 -7.28 -10.27 2.56
CA GLU A 160 -7.02 -11.23 1.48
C GLU A 160 -7.81 -10.94 0.19
N ALA A 161 -8.76 -10.01 0.23
CA ALA A 161 -9.51 -9.59 -0.96
C ALA A 161 -8.64 -8.74 -1.90
N ILE A 162 -7.81 -7.85 -1.34
CA ILE A 162 -6.92 -6.97 -2.09
C ILE A 162 -5.56 -7.68 -2.29
N HIS A 163 -5.44 -8.43 -3.38
CA HIS A 163 -4.25 -9.25 -3.68
C HIS A 163 -3.71 -9.02 -5.10
N PRO A 164 -2.38 -8.88 -5.31
CA PRO A 164 -1.78 -8.60 -6.63
C PRO A 164 -1.92 -9.69 -7.70
N LYS A 165 -2.49 -10.86 -7.37
CA LYS A 165 -2.52 -12.05 -8.22
C LYS A 165 -3.85 -12.79 -8.17
N ARG A 166 -4.57 -12.66 -7.06
CA ARG A 166 -5.87 -13.27 -6.82
C ARG A 166 -6.84 -12.21 -6.29
N PRO A 167 -7.03 -11.08 -7.01
CA PRO A 167 -7.96 -10.06 -6.55
C PRO A 167 -9.36 -10.67 -6.49
N GLN A 168 -10.05 -10.50 -5.37
CA GLN A 168 -11.45 -10.90 -5.27
C GLN A 168 -12.34 -9.81 -5.87
N PRO A 169 -13.52 -10.18 -6.42
CA PRO A 169 -14.50 -9.19 -6.86
C PRO A 169 -14.84 -8.22 -5.73
N ASP A 170 -14.77 -6.93 -6.02
CA ASP A 170 -15.12 -5.86 -5.09
C ASP A 170 -16.07 -4.90 -5.79
N CYS A 171 -17.37 -5.07 -5.54
CA CYS A 171 -18.42 -4.25 -6.16
C CYS A 171 -18.33 -2.77 -5.75
N SER A 172 -17.57 -2.45 -4.71
CA SER A 172 -17.39 -1.08 -4.21
C SER A 172 -16.07 -0.45 -4.69
N PHE A 173 -15.36 -1.10 -5.62
CA PHE A 173 -14.19 -0.54 -6.28
C PHE A 173 -14.29 -0.69 -7.80
N GLN A 174 -14.23 0.43 -8.50
CA GLN A 174 -14.11 0.47 -9.95
C GLN A 174 -12.94 1.39 -10.30
N PRO A 175 -11.89 0.89 -10.98
CA PRO A 175 -10.79 1.74 -11.42
C PRO A 175 -11.30 2.85 -12.33
N GLN A 176 -11.08 4.10 -11.93
CA GLN A 176 -11.38 5.28 -12.73
C GLN A 176 -10.11 5.70 -13.49
N PRO A 177 -10.16 5.94 -14.80
CA PRO A 177 -9.03 6.47 -15.55
C PRO A 177 -8.61 7.85 -15.05
N TYR A 178 -7.30 8.09 -15.01
CA TYR A 178 -6.68 9.39 -14.73
C TYR A 178 -5.48 9.62 -15.63
N TYR A 179 -4.92 10.83 -15.59
CA TYR A 179 -3.68 11.12 -16.28
C TYR A 179 -2.58 10.19 -15.78
N GLN A 180 -1.94 9.44 -16.66
CA GLN A 180 -0.74 8.66 -16.36
C GLN A 180 0.33 9.01 -17.39
N VAL A 181 1.53 9.34 -16.93
CA VAL A 181 2.65 9.75 -17.80
C VAL A 181 2.94 8.76 -18.94
N TYR A 182 2.64 7.47 -18.77
CA TYR A 182 2.83 6.43 -19.79
C TYR A 182 1.53 5.95 -20.46
N ALA A 183 0.41 6.67 -20.30
CA ALA A 183 -0.88 6.30 -20.86
C ALA A 183 -0.85 6.18 -22.40
N GLU A 184 -0.08 7.02 -23.09
CA GLU A 184 0.06 6.95 -24.56
C GLU A 184 0.68 5.62 -25.03
N LYS A 185 1.53 5.01 -24.20
CA LYS A 185 2.26 3.78 -24.56
C LYS A 185 1.52 2.51 -24.18
N HIS A 186 0.94 2.48 -22.99
CA HIS A 186 0.36 1.26 -22.40
C HIS A 186 -1.15 1.33 -22.21
N GLY A 187 -1.78 2.48 -22.54
CA GLY A 187 -3.14 2.78 -22.13
C GLY A 187 -3.23 3.01 -20.62
N PHE A 188 -4.46 3.02 -20.10
CA PHE A 188 -4.70 3.15 -18.67
C PHE A 188 -4.33 1.87 -17.92
N LEU A 189 -3.48 2.00 -16.91
CA LEU A 189 -3.07 0.93 -16.02
C LEU A 189 -3.85 1.05 -14.69
N PRO A 190 -4.84 0.17 -14.44
CA PRO A 190 -5.70 0.29 -13.27
C PRO A 190 -5.01 -0.17 -11.99
N ASN A 191 -5.45 0.40 -10.86
CA ASN A 191 -5.14 -0.08 -9.49
C ASN A 191 -3.64 -0.24 -9.17
N LEU A 192 -2.81 0.66 -9.71
CA LEU A 192 -1.40 0.77 -9.34
C LEU A 192 -1.24 1.24 -7.89
N SER A 193 0.02 1.26 -7.43
CA SER A 193 0.43 1.88 -6.17
C SER A 193 -0.14 3.28 -6.01
N ILE A 194 -0.46 3.67 -4.78
CA ILE A 194 -0.87 5.04 -4.45
C ILE A 194 0.16 6.10 -4.87
N ILE A 195 1.45 5.73 -4.96
CA ILE A 195 2.48 6.62 -5.51
C ILE A 195 2.12 7.02 -6.94
N ASP A 196 1.67 6.09 -7.78
CA ASP A 196 1.32 6.38 -9.17
C ASP A 196 0.26 7.48 -9.24
N LEU A 197 -0.77 7.37 -8.39
CA LEU A 197 -1.85 8.33 -8.30
C LEU A 197 -1.34 9.70 -7.83
N LEU A 198 -0.58 9.74 -6.73
CA LEU A 198 -0.02 10.98 -6.16
C LEU A 198 0.90 11.69 -7.16
N MET A 199 1.79 10.95 -7.82
CA MET A 199 2.79 11.51 -8.73
C MET A 199 2.17 12.09 -10.00
N ASN A 200 1.00 11.59 -10.42
CA ASN A 200 0.31 12.07 -11.61
C ASN A 200 -0.78 13.12 -11.32
N LEU A 201 -1.48 13.05 -10.19
CA LEU A 201 -2.61 13.94 -9.87
C LEU A 201 -2.36 14.91 -8.71
N GLY A 202 -1.35 14.64 -7.87
CA GLY A 202 -1.10 15.43 -6.66
C GLY A 202 -2.34 15.51 -5.78
N ASN A 203 -2.78 16.73 -5.46
CA ASN A 203 -3.93 16.96 -4.58
C ASN A 203 -5.26 16.46 -5.18
N GLU A 204 -5.36 16.33 -6.51
CA GLU A 204 -6.58 15.81 -7.15
C GLU A 204 -6.73 14.28 -6.97
N ALA A 205 -5.70 13.60 -6.46
CA ALA A 205 -5.75 12.17 -6.16
C ALA A 205 -6.91 11.78 -5.25
N ILE A 206 -7.29 12.66 -4.31
CA ILE A 206 -8.41 12.45 -3.39
C ILE A 206 -9.75 12.20 -4.11
N LEU A 207 -9.93 12.75 -5.32
CA LEU A 207 -11.15 12.59 -6.11
C LEU A 207 -11.37 11.13 -6.57
N LEU A 208 -10.32 10.32 -6.56
CA LEU A 208 -10.33 8.92 -6.97
C LEU A 208 -10.25 7.92 -5.79
N LEU A 209 -10.21 8.45 -4.57
CA LEU A 209 -10.32 7.66 -3.33
C LEU A 209 -11.79 7.54 -2.88
#